data_AF-A0A957S0F7-F1
#
_entry.id   AF-A0A957S0F7-F1
#
_cell.length_a   1.000
_cell.length_b   1.000
_cell.length_c   1.000
_cell.angle_alpha   90.00
_cell.angle_beta   90.00
_cell.angle_gamma   90.00
#
_symmetry.space_group_name_H-M   'P 1'
#
loop_
_entity.id
_entity.type
_entity.pdbx_description
1 polymer ?
#
loop_
_entity_poly.entity_id
_entity_poly.type
_entity_poly.pdbx_seq_one_letter_code
_entity_poly.pdbx_strand_id
1 'polypeptide(L)'
;VVRQGDVADLVQAADGFDALVNCTGLGARELAADPRVHAVAGHVIPYAPGPDASASGLPYVMDEAVDDLDTVCYIFPRRDLVVVGGSEVVDGDATVRPELVTRIRQRALALAPQLATREAGPVYVGLRPGRDAVRLERTLLPDGTPVVHNYGHGGGGFTLCWGCARDVGVMIQPDLLSIE
;
A
#
# COMPACT_ATOMS: atom_id res chain seq x y z
N VAL A 1 -20.97 -4.89 -16.58
CA VAL A 1 -21.24 -3.44 -16.40
C VAL A 1 -20.24 -2.92 -15.37
N VAL A 2 -19.50 -1.85 -15.66
CA VAL A 2 -18.62 -1.20 -14.68
C VAL A 2 -19.34 0.05 -14.18
N ARG A 3 -19.50 0.19 -12.86
CA ARG A 3 -20.05 1.39 -12.22
C ARG A 3 -18.92 2.07 -11.45
N GLN A 4 -18.83 3.39 -11.53
CA GLN A 4 -17.88 4.20 -10.77
C GLN A 4 -18.66 5.26 -10.00
N GLY A 5 -18.34 5.42 -8.73
CA GLY A 5 -18.96 6.41 -7.86
C GLY A 5 -18.51 6.25 -6.42
N ASP A 6 -18.86 7.22 -5.59
CA ASP A 6 -18.65 7.16 -4.15
C ASP A 6 -19.69 6.25 -3.51
N VAL A 7 -19.30 5.61 -2.42
CA VAL A 7 -20.12 4.66 -1.65
C VAL A 7 -20.24 5.21 -0.24
N ALA A 8 -21.47 5.31 0.27
CA ALA A 8 -21.72 5.77 1.64
C ALA A 8 -21.69 4.61 2.66
N ASP A 9 -22.13 3.42 2.24
CA ASP A 9 -22.13 2.21 3.07
C ASP A 9 -22.07 0.92 2.23
N LEU A 10 -21.79 -0.21 2.88
CA LEU A 10 -21.65 -1.51 2.21
C LEU A 10 -22.98 -2.08 1.69
N VAL A 11 -24.12 -1.68 2.25
CA VAL A 11 -25.44 -2.14 1.77
C VAL A 11 -25.74 -1.51 0.41
N GLN A 12 -25.55 -0.20 0.30
CA GLN A 12 -25.63 0.51 -0.97
C GLN A 12 -24.64 -0.07 -2.01
N ALA A 13 -23.42 -0.40 -1.59
CA ALA A 13 -22.42 -0.98 -2.48
C ALA A 13 -22.81 -2.35 -3.04
N ALA A 14 -23.56 -3.13 -2.25
CA ALA A 14 -24.00 -4.47 -2.61
C ALA A 14 -25.30 -4.48 -3.44
N ASP A 15 -26.01 -3.35 -3.56
CA ASP A 15 -27.31 -3.29 -4.24
C ASP A 15 -27.23 -3.75 -5.70
N GLY A 16 -27.99 -4.80 -6.02
CA GLY A 16 -28.01 -5.43 -7.33
C GLY A 16 -26.84 -6.37 -7.64
N PHE A 17 -26.09 -6.82 -6.62
CA PHE A 17 -25.00 -7.79 -6.75
C PHE A 17 -25.19 -8.99 -5.82
N ASP A 18 -24.72 -10.17 -6.24
CA ASP A 18 -24.83 -11.41 -5.46
C ASP A 18 -23.78 -11.51 -4.33
N ALA A 19 -22.73 -10.69 -4.39
CA ALA A 19 -21.66 -10.63 -3.41
C ALA A 19 -20.92 -9.29 -3.50
N LEU A 20 -20.30 -8.88 -2.39
CA LEU A 20 -19.45 -7.70 -2.30
C LEU A 20 -18.02 -8.06 -1.86
N VAL A 21 -17.02 -7.47 -2.50
CA VAL A 21 -15.62 -7.55 -2.03
C VAL A 21 -15.18 -6.17 -1.57
N ASN A 22 -14.99 -6.02 -0.26
CA ASN A 22 -14.57 -4.76 0.35
C ASN A 22 -13.03 -4.67 0.36
N CYS A 23 -12.47 -4.02 -0.67
CA CYS A 23 -11.05 -3.71 -0.82
C CYS A 23 -10.73 -2.22 -0.61
N THR A 24 -11.47 -1.52 0.25
CA THR A 24 -11.46 -0.05 0.32
C THR A 24 -10.28 0.56 1.08
N GLY A 25 -9.34 -0.27 1.57
CA GLY A 25 -8.14 0.20 2.26
C GLY A 25 -8.49 1.05 3.49
N LEU A 26 -8.10 2.33 3.47
CA LEU A 26 -8.42 3.28 4.54
C LEU A 26 -9.92 3.55 4.69
N GLY A 27 -10.68 3.46 3.60
CA GLY A 27 -12.12 3.67 3.61
C GLY A 27 -12.88 2.66 4.48
N ALA A 28 -12.28 1.50 4.76
CA ALA A 28 -12.88 0.48 5.61
C ALA A 28 -13.05 0.93 7.06
N ARG A 29 -12.30 1.96 7.51
CA ARG A 29 -12.49 2.58 8.82
C ARG A 29 -13.93 3.05 9.00
N GLU A 30 -14.50 3.68 7.97
CA GLU A 30 -15.86 4.21 7.96
C GLU A 30 -16.84 3.15 7.43
N LEU A 31 -16.58 2.63 6.23
CA LEU A 31 -17.51 1.74 5.52
C LEU A 31 -17.76 0.42 6.26
N ALA A 32 -16.76 -0.13 6.95
CA ALA A 32 -16.88 -1.38 7.70
C ALA A 32 -16.87 -1.16 9.22
N ALA A 33 -16.94 0.10 9.67
CA ALA A 33 -16.83 0.49 11.07
C ALA A 33 -15.65 -0.20 11.81
N ASP A 34 -14.49 -0.32 11.15
CA ASP A 34 -13.31 -0.99 11.71
C ASP A 34 -12.31 0.05 12.27
N PRO A 35 -12.35 0.36 13.58
CA PRO A 35 -11.52 1.41 14.19
C PRO A 35 -10.03 1.06 14.22
N ARG A 36 -9.66 -0.18 13.88
CA ARG A 36 -8.25 -0.61 13.83
C ARG A 36 -7.55 -0.13 12.56
N VAL A 37 -8.32 0.28 11.55
CA VAL A 37 -7.79 0.84 10.31
C VAL A 37 -7.30 2.26 10.56
N HIS A 38 -6.03 2.51 10.24
CA HIS A 38 -5.38 3.80 10.42
C HIS A 38 -4.40 4.08 9.26
N ALA A 39 -4.11 5.36 9.05
CA ALA A 39 -3.14 5.77 8.03
C ALA A 39 -1.72 5.68 8.57
N VAL A 40 -0.80 5.14 7.76
CA VAL A 40 0.64 5.26 8.02
C VAL A 40 1.28 6.00 6.85
N ALA A 41 1.59 7.27 7.07
CA ALA A 41 2.10 8.15 6.03
C ALA A 41 3.58 7.86 5.73
N GLY A 42 3.90 7.72 4.45
CA GLY A 42 5.23 7.41 3.94
C GLY A 42 5.72 8.38 2.90
N HIS A 43 6.84 9.04 3.17
CA HIS A 43 7.49 9.95 2.23
C HIS A 43 8.31 9.16 1.21
N VAL A 44 8.18 9.55 -0.05
CA VAL A 44 8.85 8.93 -1.19
C VAL A 44 9.40 10.01 -2.11
N ILE A 45 10.61 9.78 -2.62
CA ILE A 45 11.29 10.63 -3.59
C ILE A 45 11.68 9.73 -4.77
N PRO A 46 11.06 9.88 -5.95
CA PRO A 46 11.52 9.20 -7.14
C PRO A 46 12.81 9.86 -7.63
N TYR A 47 13.75 9.06 -8.12
CA TYR A 47 14.92 9.53 -8.84
C TYR A 47 14.87 9.04 -10.27
N ALA A 48 15.37 9.86 -11.19
CA ALA A 48 15.47 9.53 -12.59
C ALA A 48 16.36 8.28 -12.81
N PRO A 49 16.09 7.50 -13.86
CA PRO A 49 16.96 6.40 -14.27
C PRO A 49 18.31 6.94 -14.78
N GLY A 50 19.20 6.03 -15.12
CA GLY A 50 20.56 6.34 -15.54
C GLY A 50 20.61 6.76 -16.99
N PRO A 51 21.81 7.08 -17.52
CA PRO A 51 21.99 7.43 -18.92
C PRO A 51 21.48 6.36 -19.90
N ASP A 52 21.46 5.09 -19.49
CA ASP A 52 20.93 3.93 -20.22
C ASP A 52 19.40 3.75 -20.06
N ALA A 53 18.71 4.76 -19.50
CA ALA A 53 17.31 4.70 -19.10
C ALA A 53 17.00 3.54 -18.13
N SER A 54 18.00 3.09 -17.36
CA SER A 54 17.87 2.01 -16.39
C SER A 54 18.21 2.46 -14.97
N ALA A 55 17.58 1.81 -13.99
CA ALA A 55 18.03 1.87 -12.60
C ALA A 55 19.25 0.95 -12.34
N SER A 56 19.90 0.44 -13.39
CA SER A 56 21.11 -0.37 -13.34
C SER A 56 22.20 0.30 -12.49
N GLY A 57 22.94 -0.52 -11.74
CA GLY A 57 24.04 -0.07 -10.89
C GLY A 57 23.64 0.52 -9.54
N LEU A 58 22.34 0.60 -9.22
CA LEU A 58 21.87 0.93 -7.88
C LEU A 58 21.51 -0.33 -7.09
N PRO A 59 21.85 -0.39 -5.79
CA PRO A 59 21.46 -1.51 -4.95
C PRO A 59 19.96 -1.53 -4.70
N TYR A 60 19.38 -2.73 -4.57
CA TYR A 60 18.10 -2.89 -3.92
C TYR A 60 18.35 -2.85 -2.41
N VAL A 61 17.82 -1.84 -1.74
CA VAL A 61 18.04 -1.63 -0.30
C VAL A 61 16.70 -1.63 0.42
N MET A 62 16.62 -2.43 1.46
CA MET A 62 15.65 -2.29 2.55
C MET A 62 16.44 -2.23 3.85
N ASP A 63 16.51 -1.05 4.43
CA ASP A 63 17.18 -0.78 5.69
C ASP A 63 16.14 -0.33 6.71
N GLU A 64 15.58 -1.31 7.41
CA GLU A 64 14.70 -1.11 8.56
C GLU A 64 15.59 -1.22 9.80
N ALA A 65 16.09 -0.11 10.36
CA ALA A 65 16.85 -0.23 11.59
C ALA A 65 15.90 -0.67 12.71
N VAL A 66 16.18 -1.85 13.25
CA VAL A 66 15.38 -2.56 14.24
C VAL A 66 15.18 -1.74 15.54
N ASP A 67 16.05 -0.77 15.80
CA ASP A 67 16.08 0.01 17.05
C ASP A 67 15.63 1.47 16.89
N ASP A 68 15.40 1.96 15.66
CA ASP A 68 14.96 3.34 15.40
C ASP A 68 14.10 3.43 14.14
N LEU A 69 12.77 3.41 14.33
CA LEU A 69 11.78 3.55 13.24
C LEU A 69 11.92 4.90 12.49
N ASP A 70 12.65 5.88 13.05
CA ASP A 70 13.01 7.10 12.34
C ASP A 70 14.11 6.91 11.28
N THR A 71 14.64 5.71 11.09
CA THR A 71 15.75 5.48 10.15
C THR A 71 15.39 4.62 8.94
N VAL A 72 14.12 4.21 8.79
CA VAL A 72 13.68 3.40 7.64
C VAL A 72 14.11 4.06 6.33
N CYS A 73 14.94 3.35 5.57
CA CYS A 73 15.37 3.77 4.25
C CYS A 73 15.28 2.62 3.27
N TYR A 74 14.68 2.88 2.11
CA TYR A 74 14.66 1.92 1.03
C TYR A 74 15.00 2.58 -0.29
N ILE A 75 15.68 1.81 -1.13
CA ILE A 75 16.06 2.18 -2.49
C ILE A 75 15.60 1.04 -3.38
N PHE A 76 14.54 1.27 -4.14
CA PHE A 76 13.96 0.29 -5.04
C PHE A 76 14.13 0.73 -6.49
N PRO A 77 15.18 0.25 -7.16
CA PRO A 77 15.29 0.28 -8.61
C PRO A 77 14.02 -0.29 -9.27
N ARG A 78 13.34 0.52 -10.09
CA ARG A 78 12.25 0.08 -10.98
C ARG A 78 12.74 0.16 -12.43
N ARG A 79 11.87 -0.18 -13.39
CA ARG A 79 12.23 -0.18 -14.81
C ARG A 79 12.61 1.21 -15.32
N ASP A 80 11.88 2.22 -14.88
CA ASP A 80 11.86 3.58 -15.43
C ASP A 80 12.22 4.67 -14.42
N LEU A 81 12.38 4.31 -13.14
CA LEU A 81 12.76 5.22 -12.06
C LEU A 81 13.36 4.44 -10.88
N VAL A 82 13.85 5.17 -9.89
CA VAL A 82 14.27 4.60 -8.60
C VAL A 82 13.37 5.19 -7.51
N VAL A 83 12.70 4.33 -6.74
CA VAL A 83 11.89 4.78 -5.61
C VAL A 83 12.77 4.84 -4.38
N VAL A 84 12.93 6.02 -3.80
CA VAL A 84 13.69 6.22 -2.56
C VAL A 84 12.76 6.66 -1.43
N GLY A 85 12.80 5.96 -0.31
CA GLY A 85 12.09 6.29 0.92
C GLY A 85 12.97 6.01 2.16
N GLY A 86 12.46 6.05 3.38
CA GLY A 86 11.05 6.25 3.72
C GLY A 86 10.83 6.90 5.08
N SER A 87 9.56 6.89 5.46
CA SER A 87 9.09 7.30 6.78
C SER A 87 7.87 6.48 7.15
N GLU A 88 7.59 6.48 8.45
CA GLU A 88 6.36 5.96 9.02
C GLU A 88 5.82 6.96 10.02
N VAL A 89 4.72 7.63 9.65
CA VAL A 89 3.99 8.51 10.57
C VAL A 89 2.62 7.88 10.78
N VAL A 90 2.47 7.23 11.93
CA VAL A 90 1.19 6.63 12.37
C VAL A 90 0.18 7.74 12.58
N ASP A 91 -1.05 7.52 12.09
CA ASP A 91 -2.13 8.52 12.05
C ASP A 91 -1.72 9.82 11.33
N GLY A 92 -0.77 9.70 10.39
CA GLY A 92 -0.30 10.79 9.56
C GLY A 92 -1.25 11.12 8.41
N ASP A 93 -1.05 12.31 7.84
CA ASP A 93 -1.73 12.82 6.66
C ASP A 93 -0.78 12.85 5.44
N ALA A 94 -1.27 13.34 4.30
CA ALA A 94 -0.48 13.45 3.07
C ALA A 94 0.44 14.70 3.05
N THR A 95 0.72 15.29 4.21
CA THR A 95 1.54 16.50 4.31
C THR A 95 3.02 16.16 4.17
N VAL A 96 3.70 16.84 3.25
CA VAL A 96 5.16 16.73 3.09
C VAL A 96 5.87 17.39 4.27
N ARG A 97 6.77 16.64 4.90
CA ARG A 97 7.56 17.04 6.07
C ARG A 97 9.04 17.23 5.70
N PRO A 98 9.54 18.48 5.59
CA PRO A 98 10.90 18.76 5.09
C PRO A 98 12.03 18.07 5.84
N GLU A 99 11.86 17.88 7.16
CA GLU A 99 12.80 17.19 8.03
C GLU A 99 12.95 15.70 7.64
N LEU A 100 11.84 15.02 7.34
CA LEU A 100 11.83 13.62 6.90
C LEU A 100 12.45 13.49 5.51
N VAL A 101 12.15 14.43 4.60
CA VAL A 101 12.74 14.45 3.25
C VAL A 101 14.26 14.60 3.32
N THR A 102 14.75 15.52 4.16
CA THR A 102 16.19 15.75 4.35
C THR A 102 16.88 14.50 4.87
N ARG A 103 16.30 13.86 5.88
CA ARG A 103 16.78 12.61 6.46
C ARG A 103 16.84 11.48 5.43
N ILE A 104 15.76 11.25 4.68
CA ILE A 104 15.69 10.22 3.62
C ILE A 104 16.81 10.42 2.60
N ARG A 105 17.01 11.66 2.12
CA ARG A 105 18.06 11.97 1.14
C ARG A 105 19.46 11.68 1.70
N GLN A 106 19.74 12.13 2.92
CA GLN A 106 21.03 11.90 3.57
C GLN A 106 21.32 10.40 3.74
N ARG A 107 20.34 9.64 4.24
CA ARG A 107 20.49 8.19 4.45
C ARG A 107 20.65 7.44 3.12
N ALA A 108 19.84 7.77 2.12
CA ALA A 108 19.92 7.15 0.80
C ALA A 108 21.27 7.41 0.11
N LEU A 109 21.80 8.64 0.19
CA LEU A 109 23.12 8.97 -0.36
C LEU A 109 24.26 8.26 0.38
N ALA A 110 24.12 8.03 1.68
CA ALA A 110 25.09 7.25 2.45
C ALA A 110 25.07 5.76 2.05
N LEU A 111 23.90 5.20 1.73
CA LEU A 111 23.72 3.79 1.33
C LEU A 111 24.07 3.55 -0.15
N ALA A 112 23.77 4.52 -1.02
CA ALA A 112 24.03 4.45 -2.46
C ALA A 112 24.51 5.82 -2.99
N PRO A 113 25.81 6.14 -2.85
CA PRO A 113 26.37 7.41 -3.32
C PRO A 113 26.13 7.71 -4.80
N GLN A 114 25.91 6.68 -5.62
CA GLN A 114 25.61 6.82 -7.06
C GLN A 114 24.29 7.58 -7.30
N LEU A 115 23.38 7.63 -6.32
CA LEU A 115 22.15 8.44 -6.39
C LEU A 115 22.46 9.94 -6.57
N ALA A 116 23.64 10.43 -6.15
CA ALA A 116 24.04 11.83 -6.35
C ALA A 116 24.12 12.24 -7.83
N THR A 117 24.25 11.26 -8.73
CA THR A 117 24.29 11.48 -10.19
C THR A 117 22.91 11.47 -10.84
N ARG A 118 21.85 11.19 -10.07
CA ARG A 118 20.48 11.05 -10.55
C ARG A 118 19.66 12.26 -10.15
N GLU A 119 18.80 12.72 -11.05
CA GLU A 119 17.88 13.82 -10.76
C GLU A 119 16.79 13.35 -9.80
N ALA A 120 16.57 14.08 -8.71
CA ALA A 120 15.48 13.83 -7.79
C ALA A 120 14.19 14.50 -8.28
N GLY A 121 13.11 13.74 -8.36
CA GLY A 121 11.78 14.24 -8.69
C GLY A 121 11.04 14.86 -7.49
N PRO A 122 9.74 15.17 -7.65
CA PRO A 122 8.91 15.73 -6.59
C PRO A 122 8.72 14.73 -5.44
N VAL A 123 8.56 15.25 -4.23
CA VAL A 123 8.27 14.43 -3.03
C VAL A 123 6.79 14.06 -3.01
N TYR A 124 6.51 12.79 -2.72
CA TYR A 124 5.16 12.28 -2.51
C TYR A 124 5.00 11.76 -1.09
N VAL A 125 3.77 11.82 -0.56
CA VAL A 125 3.38 11.17 0.70
C VAL A 125 2.22 10.22 0.41
N GLY A 126 2.48 8.93 0.53
CA GLY A 126 1.46 7.90 0.39
C GLY A 126 0.89 7.51 1.76
N LEU A 127 -0.41 7.23 1.81
CA LEU A 127 -1.08 6.75 3.04
C LEU A 127 -1.27 5.24 2.94
N ARG A 128 -0.48 4.50 3.71
CA ARG A 128 -0.63 3.04 3.78
C ARG A 128 -1.87 2.71 4.63
N PRO A 129 -2.77 1.81 4.18
CA PRO A 129 -3.93 1.38 4.95
C PRO A 129 -3.50 0.38 6.04
N GLY A 130 -3.00 0.89 7.16
CA GLY A 130 -2.52 0.11 8.30
C GLY A 130 -3.66 -0.48 9.13
N ARG A 131 -3.40 -1.65 9.71
CA ARG A 131 -4.25 -2.39 10.66
C ARG A 131 -3.35 -3.38 11.41
N ASP A 132 -3.77 -3.82 12.59
CA ASP A 132 -3.06 -4.82 13.42
C ASP A 132 -2.79 -6.14 12.66
N ALA A 133 -3.70 -6.52 11.77
CA ALA A 133 -3.52 -7.60 10.81
C ALA A 133 -4.28 -7.31 9.51
N VAL A 134 -3.97 -8.02 8.42
CA VAL A 134 -4.84 -8.03 7.24
C VAL A 134 -6.21 -8.58 7.64
N ARG A 135 -7.29 -7.90 7.27
CA ARG A 135 -8.65 -8.46 7.40
C ARG A 135 -8.99 -9.15 6.09
N LEU A 136 -8.96 -10.47 6.11
CA LEU A 136 -9.34 -11.34 5.01
C LEU A 136 -10.35 -12.38 5.52
N GLU A 137 -11.64 -12.05 5.45
CA GLU A 137 -12.71 -12.89 6.00
C GLU A 137 -14.05 -12.63 5.32
N ARG A 138 -14.97 -13.61 5.40
CA ARG A 138 -16.33 -13.53 4.88
C ARG A 138 -17.34 -13.25 5.98
N THR A 139 -18.21 -12.28 5.76
CA THR A 139 -19.34 -11.90 6.62
C THR A 139 -20.63 -11.85 5.79
N LEU A 140 -21.76 -11.53 6.41
CA LEU A 140 -23.05 -11.32 5.75
C LEU A 140 -23.60 -9.93 6.10
N LEU A 141 -24.18 -9.25 5.12
CA LEU A 141 -25.03 -8.07 5.34
C LEU A 141 -26.38 -8.47 5.99
N PRO A 142 -27.15 -7.50 6.52
CA PRO A 142 -28.45 -7.79 7.13
C PRO A 142 -29.46 -8.49 6.21
N ASP A 143 -29.36 -8.29 4.90
CA ASP A 143 -30.19 -8.93 3.87
C ASP A 143 -29.69 -10.33 3.47
N GLY A 144 -28.59 -10.79 4.05
CA GLY A 144 -27.95 -12.07 3.75
C GLY A 144 -26.92 -12.02 2.62
N THR A 145 -26.68 -10.86 2.01
CA THR A 145 -25.69 -10.73 0.93
C THR A 145 -24.28 -10.93 1.48
N PRO A 146 -23.47 -11.83 0.89
CA PRO A 146 -22.11 -12.10 1.37
C PRO A 146 -21.14 -10.95 1.08
N VAL A 147 -20.31 -10.64 2.07
CA VAL A 147 -19.23 -9.66 1.95
C VAL A 147 -17.91 -10.33 2.29
N VAL A 148 -16.92 -10.20 1.40
CA VAL A 148 -15.53 -10.58 1.70
C VAL A 148 -14.73 -9.32 1.96
N HIS A 149 -14.25 -9.16 3.19
CA HIS A 149 -13.34 -8.06 3.54
C HIS A 149 -11.93 -8.43 3.11
N ASN A 150 -11.21 -7.50 2.47
CA ASN A 150 -9.83 -7.67 2.04
C ASN A 150 -9.09 -6.32 2.12
N TYR A 151 -8.71 -5.90 3.32
CA TYR A 151 -8.07 -4.61 3.58
C TYR A 151 -7.13 -4.66 4.79
N GLY A 152 -6.45 -3.53 5.09
CA GLY A 152 -5.52 -3.45 6.22
C GLY A 152 -4.12 -3.98 5.90
N HIS A 153 -3.67 -3.85 4.65
CA HIS A 153 -2.42 -4.42 4.17
C HIS A 153 -1.15 -3.64 4.57
N GLY A 154 -1.28 -2.45 5.14
CA GLY A 154 -0.14 -1.59 5.46
C GLY A 154 0.77 -1.40 4.24
N GLY A 155 2.09 -1.56 4.42
CA GLY A 155 3.08 -1.54 3.35
C GLY A 155 3.18 -2.83 2.52
N GLY A 156 2.55 -3.92 2.95
CA GLY A 156 2.69 -5.25 2.36
C GLY A 156 1.70 -5.57 1.23
N GLY A 157 0.88 -4.61 0.81
CA GLY A 157 -0.22 -4.84 -0.15
C GLY A 157 0.23 -5.49 -1.46
N PHE A 158 1.33 -5.03 -2.06
CA PHE A 158 1.86 -5.63 -3.30
C PHE A 158 2.43 -7.03 -3.09
N THR A 159 3.04 -7.31 -1.93
CA THR A 159 3.61 -8.63 -1.62
C THR A 159 2.51 -9.67 -1.43
N LEU A 160 1.38 -9.27 -0.85
CA LEU A 160 0.29 -10.18 -0.46
C LEU A 160 -0.83 -10.28 -1.51
N CYS A 161 -0.90 -9.37 -2.48
CA CYS A 161 -2.10 -9.18 -3.31
C CYS A 161 -2.59 -10.45 -4.03
N TRP A 162 -1.68 -11.25 -4.61
CA TRP A 162 -2.06 -12.46 -5.33
C TRP A 162 -2.62 -13.55 -4.42
N GLY A 163 -2.02 -13.73 -3.24
CA GLY A 163 -2.51 -14.68 -2.23
C GLY A 163 -3.89 -14.27 -1.72
N CYS A 164 -4.03 -13.00 -1.32
CA CYS A 164 -5.31 -12.48 -0.86
C CYS A 164 -6.39 -12.55 -1.95
N ALA A 165 -6.07 -12.22 -3.20
CA ALA A 165 -7.03 -12.29 -4.31
C ALA A 165 -7.49 -13.73 -4.57
N ARG A 166 -6.58 -14.72 -4.48
CA ARG A 166 -6.92 -16.14 -4.60
C ARG A 166 -7.88 -16.56 -3.49
N ASP A 167 -7.56 -16.23 -2.25
CA ASP A 167 -8.37 -16.60 -1.07
C ASP A 167 -9.75 -15.94 -1.11
N VAL A 168 -9.83 -14.68 -1.56
CA VAL A 168 -11.12 -14.02 -1.86
C VAL A 168 -11.94 -14.82 -2.87
N GLY A 169 -11.31 -15.27 -3.97
CA GLY A 169 -11.97 -16.09 -4.99
C GLY A 169 -12.61 -17.35 -4.40
N VAL A 170 -11.88 -18.08 -3.54
CA VAL A 170 -12.38 -19.27 -2.83
C VAL A 170 -13.53 -18.93 -1.88
N MET A 171 -13.47 -17.80 -1.17
CA MET A 171 -14.52 -17.40 -0.23
C MET A 171 -15.84 -17.03 -0.91
N ILE A 172 -15.79 -16.50 -2.14
CA ILE A 172 -16.99 -16.14 -2.92
C ILE A 172 -17.51 -17.37 -3.67
N GLN A 173 -16.61 -18.14 -4.27
CA GLN A 173 -16.90 -19.29 -5.11
C GLN A 173 -15.97 -20.44 -4.69
N PRO A 174 -16.39 -21.30 -3.74
CA PRO A 174 -15.56 -22.41 -3.25
C PRO A 174 -15.10 -23.36 -4.36
N ASP A 175 -15.88 -23.50 -5.43
CA ASP A 175 -15.58 -24.34 -6.59
C ASP A 175 -14.68 -23.66 -7.65
N LEU A 176 -14.23 -22.42 -7.43
CA LEU A 176 -13.46 -21.67 -8.44
C LEU A 176 -12.06 -22.26 -8.69
N LEU A 177 -11.53 -23.03 -7.73
CA LEU A 177 -10.20 -23.64 -7.82
C LEU A 177 -10.23 -25.17 -8.00
N SER A 178 -11.41 -25.78 -8.22
CA SER A 178 -11.54 -27.23 -8.46
C SER A 178 -11.33 -27.63 -9.94
N ILE A 179 -10.64 -26.80 -10.73
CA ILE A 179 -10.19 -27.17 -12.07
C ILE A 179 -8.91 -28.00 -11.93
N GLU A 180 -9.06 -29.33 -11.99
CA GLU A 180 -7.99 -30.30 -12.30
C GLU A 180 -7.51 -30.14 -13.75
#